data_AF-A0A2M7M6P0-F1
#
_entry.id   AF-A0A2M7M6P0-F1
#
_cell.length_a   1.000
_cell.length_b   1.000
_cell.length_c   1.000
_cell.angle_alpha   90.00
_cell.angle_beta   90.00
_cell.angle_gamma   90.00
#
_symmetry.space_group_name_H-M   'P 1'
#
loop_
_entity.id
_entity.type
_entity.pdbx_description
1 polymer ?
#
loop_
_entity_poly.entity_id
_entity_poly.type
_entity_poly.pdbx_seq_one_letter_code
_entity_poly.pdbx_strand_id
1 'polypeptide(L)'
;MKKISFHELVQQERFNTKVITYHELTKSPEAAYQKIEVTRRDVQRLLTPYLTQKISEQLKAVLPLALYLVLFQTLILRQHILDASLVVSGLVAVILGLMLFMEGLRLGLMPFGETIGNKLPKKSTLPVVLFIVFLLGIGVTFAEPAIGALKTAGSNVDPMAAPYLYTILTHWSDILVLVVGGGVGFAAILGTLRFIFDWSLKPLIFLSVIPTLGITIYAMQIPELSRIIGLAWDSGAVTTGPVTVPLVLALGIGIAAAAGSGNQSLSGFGIVTLASLFPIIGVQLLGIYIYETVPLEQILASVQTAQMTRPAWYEMTPFVEIISGIRAIVPLVTFLGLVLFLLLKDRIPDFKVVALGIGFSVLGMIIFNLGLTYGLAALGTQAGAMIPAAFISIEAIADSPLYWFSLGIAITILFAFILGFGATIAEPALNALGLTVERLTNGAFKKQTLMMAVALGVGAGIALGVVKIIFDWSLAWMLIPAYLLALVLTFLSTEAFVNVAWDSAGVTTGPVTVPLVLAMGLGLGQAVSAVEGFGILAMASIGPILCVLVVGLWTRFRSYRLEKEAIESSVTLDSSLLKNVTTQAKSKGVK
;
A
#
# COMPACT_ATOMS: atom_id res chain seq x y z
N MET A 1 -50.37 -34.42 18.11
CA MET A 1 -49.68 -33.72 17.01
C MET A 1 -48.18 -33.78 17.25
N LYS A 2 -47.39 -34.35 16.33
CA LYS A 2 -45.93 -34.31 16.43
C LYS A 2 -45.46 -32.87 16.21
N LYS A 3 -44.66 -32.33 17.12
CA LYS A 3 -43.98 -31.04 16.94
C LYS A 3 -42.88 -31.25 15.91
N ILE A 4 -43.08 -30.73 14.71
CA ILE A 4 -42.08 -30.71 13.64
C ILE A 4 -41.25 -29.44 13.84
N SER A 5 -39.93 -29.55 13.78
CA SER A 5 -39.07 -28.36 13.88
C SER A 5 -39.22 -27.48 12.64
N PHE A 6 -39.15 -26.16 12.79
CA PHE A 6 -39.22 -25.23 11.65
C PHE A 6 -38.16 -25.56 10.58
N HIS A 7 -37.01 -26.10 11.00
CA HIS A 7 -35.98 -26.56 10.10
C HIS A 7 -36.42 -27.75 9.22
N GLU A 8 -37.12 -28.74 9.77
CA GLU A 8 -37.64 -29.88 9.00
C GLU A 8 -38.72 -29.45 8.00
N LEU A 9 -39.56 -28.49 8.37
CA LEU A 9 -40.56 -27.91 7.46
C LEU A 9 -39.89 -27.21 6.27
N VAL A 10 -38.85 -26.42 6.52
CA VAL A 10 -38.09 -25.70 5.47
C VAL A 10 -37.29 -26.65 4.58
N GLN A 11 -36.82 -27.78 5.11
CA GLN A 11 -36.17 -28.81 4.27
C GLN A 11 -37.17 -29.56 3.38
N GLN A 12 -38.37 -29.87 3.89
CA GLN A 12 -39.42 -30.55 3.11
C GLN A 12 -40.06 -29.64 2.06
N GLU A 13 -40.17 -28.33 2.32
CA GLU A 13 -40.68 -27.34 1.36
C GLU A 13 -39.57 -26.62 0.55
N ARG A 14 -38.37 -27.21 0.42
CA ARG A 14 -37.47 -26.79 -0.67
C ARG A 14 -38.10 -27.19 -2.00
N PHE A 15 -39.01 -26.36 -2.50
CA PHE A 15 -39.45 -26.40 -3.87
C PHE A 15 -38.21 -26.52 -4.74
N ASN A 16 -38.16 -27.57 -5.56
CA ASN A 16 -37.13 -27.74 -6.57
C ASN A 16 -37.41 -26.72 -7.69
N THR A 17 -37.28 -25.44 -7.37
CA THR A 17 -37.42 -24.35 -8.32
C THR A 17 -36.21 -24.43 -9.24
N LYS A 18 -36.44 -24.87 -10.47
CA LYS A 18 -35.54 -24.56 -11.58
C LYS A 18 -35.50 -23.04 -11.67
N VAL A 19 -34.40 -22.43 -11.21
CA VAL A 19 -34.13 -21.01 -11.41
C VAL A 19 -33.85 -20.85 -12.90
N ILE A 20 -34.89 -20.55 -13.67
CA ILE A 20 -34.74 -20.20 -15.08
C ILE A 20 -34.13 -18.80 -15.09
N THR A 21 -32.85 -18.73 -15.41
CA THR A 21 -32.17 -17.44 -15.55
C THR A 21 -32.75 -16.70 -16.76
N TYR A 22 -32.72 -15.36 -16.74
CA TYR A 22 -33.14 -14.55 -17.89
C TYR A 22 -32.47 -15.02 -19.20
N HIS A 23 -31.22 -15.48 -19.09
CA HIS A 23 -30.44 -16.08 -20.16
C HIS A 23 -31.03 -17.37 -20.77
N GLU A 24 -31.74 -18.18 -20.00
CA GLU A 24 -32.42 -19.40 -20.46
C GLU A 24 -33.74 -19.08 -21.19
N LEU A 25 -34.39 -17.98 -20.84
CA LEU A 25 -35.62 -17.48 -21.50
C LEU A 25 -35.33 -16.77 -22.82
N THR A 26 -34.15 -16.18 -22.99
CA THR A 26 -33.77 -15.40 -24.19
C THR A 26 -32.97 -16.19 -25.23
N LYS A 27 -33.12 -17.51 -25.32
CA LYS A 27 -32.51 -18.30 -26.40
C LYS A 27 -33.15 -17.97 -27.76
N SER A 28 -32.79 -16.82 -28.33
CA SER A 28 -32.73 -16.61 -29.76
C SER A 28 -31.23 -16.62 -30.13
N PRO A 29 -30.70 -17.72 -30.68
CA PRO A 29 -29.28 -17.85 -31.03
C PRO A 29 -28.77 -16.75 -31.99
N GLU A 30 -29.68 -16.10 -32.72
CA GLU A 30 -29.37 -15.11 -33.75
C GLU A 30 -29.34 -13.66 -33.23
N ALA A 31 -29.99 -13.36 -32.10
CA ALA A 31 -30.05 -11.99 -31.56
C ALA A 31 -28.86 -11.64 -30.64
N ALA A 32 -28.15 -12.64 -30.09
CA ALA A 32 -27.11 -12.43 -29.08
C ALA A 32 -25.76 -11.95 -29.66
N TYR A 33 -25.57 -11.99 -30.98
CA TYR A 33 -24.32 -11.60 -31.64
C TYR A 33 -24.57 -10.76 -32.90
N GLN A 34 -25.52 -9.82 -32.88
CA GLN A 34 -25.45 -8.74 -33.85
C GLN A 34 -24.19 -7.93 -33.54
N LYS A 35 -23.19 -8.00 -34.42
CA LYS A 35 -22.06 -7.06 -34.41
C LYS A 35 -22.64 -5.67 -34.51
N ILE A 36 -22.69 -4.96 -33.39
CA ILE A 36 -23.14 -3.58 -33.35
C ILE A 36 -22.14 -2.80 -34.21
N GLU A 37 -22.59 -2.25 -35.33
CA GLU A 37 -21.80 -1.30 -36.10
C GLU A 37 -21.68 -0.03 -35.27
N VAL A 38 -20.59 0.07 -34.51
CA VAL A 38 -20.35 1.23 -33.64
C VAL A 38 -19.87 2.39 -34.50
N THR A 39 -20.70 3.42 -34.64
CA THR A 39 -20.29 4.65 -35.32
C THR A 39 -19.20 5.36 -34.53
N ARG A 40 -18.33 6.16 -35.17
CA ARG A 40 -17.33 6.98 -34.46
C ARG A 40 -17.95 7.86 -33.35
N ARG A 41 -19.18 8.34 -33.56
CA ARG A 41 -19.94 9.10 -32.55
C ARG A 41 -20.36 8.26 -31.35
N ASP A 42 -20.69 6.99 -31.56
CA ASP A 42 -21.06 6.07 -30.49
C ASP A 42 -19.83 5.65 -29.68
N VAL A 43 -18.69 5.42 -30.35
CA VAL A 43 -17.38 5.22 -29.69
C VAL A 43 -17.05 6.42 -28.80
N GLN A 44 -17.19 7.65 -29.31
CA GLN A 44 -16.92 8.86 -28.53
C GLN A 44 -17.89 9.02 -27.36
N ARG A 45 -19.18 8.72 -27.53
CA ARG A 45 -20.19 8.78 -26.45
C ARG A 45 -19.93 7.77 -25.34
N LEU A 46 -19.37 6.60 -25.67
CA LEU A 46 -19.03 5.57 -24.69
C LEU A 46 -17.69 5.83 -24.01
N LEU A 47 -16.66 6.23 -24.76
CA LEU A 47 -15.31 6.43 -24.22
C LEU A 47 -15.15 7.73 -23.44
N THR A 48 -15.77 8.83 -23.87
CA THR A 48 -15.64 10.12 -23.18
C THR A 48 -15.94 10.05 -21.68
N PRO A 49 -17.12 9.55 -21.22
CA PRO A 49 -17.42 9.49 -19.79
C PRO A 49 -16.47 8.55 -19.05
N TYR A 50 -16.07 7.44 -19.68
CA TYR A 50 -15.13 6.48 -19.09
C TYR A 50 -13.74 7.09 -18.85
N LEU A 51 -13.15 7.67 -19.92
CA LEU A 51 -11.84 8.30 -19.87
C LEU A 51 -11.86 9.51 -18.93
N THR A 52 -12.92 10.32 -18.95
CA THR A 52 -13.05 11.49 -18.07
C THR A 52 -13.06 11.10 -16.60
N GLN A 53 -13.79 10.03 -16.24
CA GLN A 53 -13.78 9.52 -14.87
C GLN A 53 -12.37 9.07 -14.46
N LYS A 54 -11.71 8.27 -15.31
CA LYS A 54 -10.37 7.73 -15.03
C LYS A 54 -9.30 8.82 -14.91
N ILE A 55 -9.30 9.79 -15.82
CA ILE A 55 -8.41 10.95 -15.75
C ILE A 55 -8.71 11.78 -14.50
N SER A 56 -9.98 11.97 -14.12
CA SER A 56 -10.34 12.70 -12.91
C SER A 56 -9.84 12.02 -11.64
N GLU A 57 -9.90 10.68 -11.58
CA GLU A 57 -9.32 9.89 -10.48
C GLU A 57 -7.81 10.15 -10.36
N GLN A 58 -7.07 10.10 -11.47
CA GLN A 58 -5.62 10.35 -11.47
C GLN A 58 -5.27 11.82 -11.17
N LEU A 59 -6.03 12.78 -11.70
CA LEU A 59 -5.85 14.21 -11.41
C LEU A 59 -6.02 14.49 -9.92
N LYS A 60 -7.05 13.93 -9.28
CA LYS A 60 -7.28 14.09 -7.84
C LYS A 60 -6.16 13.48 -6.99
N ALA A 61 -5.51 12.43 -7.49
CA ALA A 61 -4.40 11.77 -6.81
C ALA A 61 -3.07 12.53 -6.95
N VAL A 62 -2.77 13.09 -8.14
CA VAL A 62 -1.44 13.68 -8.44
C VAL A 62 -1.43 15.20 -8.31
N LEU A 63 -2.45 15.88 -8.85
CA LEU A 63 -2.43 17.34 -9.01
C LEU A 63 -2.39 18.11 -7.68
N PRO A 64 -3.14 17.73 -6.62
CA PRO A 64 -3.06 18.45 -5.35
C PRO A 64 -1.68 18.41 -4.72
N LEU A 65 -0.99 17.27 -4.80
CA LEU A 65 0.36 17.09 -4.27
C LEU A 65 1.36 17.92 -5.07
N ALA A 66 1.31 17.82 -6.41
CA ALA A 66 2.19 18.59 -7.28
C ALA A 66 1.98 20.10 -7.11
N LEU A 67 0.72 20.56 -7.08
CA LEU A 67 0.39 21.96 -6.86
C LEU A 67 0.87 22.44 -5.49
N TYR A 68 0.68 21.64 -4.45
CA TYR A 68 1.15 21.97 -3.11
C TYR A 68 2.67 22.15 -3.07
N LEU A 69 3.44 21.25 -3.70
CA LEU A 69 4.90 21.37 -3.80
C LEU A 69 5.33 22.61 -4.56
N VAL A 70 4.70 22.87 -5.72
CA VAL A 70 4.97 24.06 -6.55
C VAL A 70 4.69 25.34 -5.77
N LEU A 71 3.55 25.42 -5.09
CA LEU A 71 3.18 26.59 -4.28
C LEU A 71 4.11 26.75 -3.08
N PHE A 72 4.52 25.67 -2.42
CA PHE A 72 5.47 25.74 -1.33
C PHE A 72 6.83 26.26 -1.78
N GLN A 73 7.39 25.72 -2.87
CA GLN A 73 8.66 26.18 -3.43
C GLN A 73 8.61 27.65 -3.86
N THR A 74 7.55 28.05 -4.57
CA THR A 74 7.45 29.40 -5.14
C THR A 74 7.05 30.46 -4.12
N LEU A 75 6.09 30.19 -3.23
CA LEU A 75 5.58 31.18 -2.27
C LEU A 75 6.37 31.19 -0.96
N ILE A 76 6.69 30.02 -0.41
CA ILE A 76 7.30 29.90 0.92
C ILE A 76 8.83 29.93 0.83
N LEU A 77 9.42 29.20 -0.11
CA LEU A 77 10.87 29.18 -0.33
C LEU A 77 11.37 30.28 -1.29
N ARG A 78 10.47 30.95 -2.01
CA ARG A 78 10.78 31.99 -3.01
C ARG A 78 11.75 31.51 -4.09
N GLN A 79 11.67 30.22 -4.45
CA GLN A 79 12.51 29.61 -5.47
C GLN A 79 11.70 29.23 -6.72
N HIS A 80 12.35 29.30 -7.87
CA HIS A 80 11.79 28.83 -9.13
C HIS A 80 12.06 27.32 -9.31
N ILE A 81 11.11 26.64 -9.95
CA ILE A 81 11.26 25.23 -10.29
C ILE A 81 12.21 25.12 -11.48
N LEU A 82 13.27 24.34 -11.32
CA LEU A 82 14.20 24.04 -12.40
C LEU A 82 13.50 23.14 -13.42
N ASP A 83 13.65 23.48 -14.69
CA ASP A 83 13.04 22.76 -15.82
C ASP A 83 11.53 22.56 -15.69
N ALA A 84 10.80 23.63 -15.36
CA ALA A 84 9.34 23.59 -15.16
C ALA A 84 8.57 22.94 -16.32
N SER A 85 9.00 23.11 -17.58
CA SER A 85 8.38 22.46 -18.74
C SER A 85 8.56 20.94 -18.72
N LEU A 86 9.76 20.47 -18.37
CA LEU A 86 10.08 19.05 -18.23
C LEU A 86 9.28 18.45 -17.07
N VAL A 87 9.23 19.13 -15.93
CA VAL A 87 8.44 18.72 -14.77
C VAL A 87 6.94 18.60 -15.10
N VAL A 88 6.36 19.60 -15.78
CA VAL A 88 4.94 19.57 -16.17
C VAL A 88 4.66 18.46 -17.16
N SER A 89 5.53 18.26 -18.17
CA SER A 89 5.38 17.14 -19.10
C SER A 89 5.53 15.78 -18.40
N GLY A 90 6.43 15.68 -17.42
CA GLY A 90 6.60 14.52 -16.55
C GLY A 90 5.35 14.24 -15.73
N LEU A 91 4.74 15.24 -15.10
CA LEU A 91 3.47 15.11 -14.38
C LEU A 91 2.32 14.64 -15.27
N VAL A 92 2.21 15.17 -16.49
CA VAL A 92 1.22 14.69 -17.48
C VAL A 92 1.49 13.23 -17.85
N ALA A 93 2.75 12.86 -18.05
CA ALA A 93 3.13 11.47 -18.29
C ALA A 93 2.80 10.56 -17.09
N VAL A 94 3.01 11.00 -15.85
CA VAL A 94 2.58 10.24 -14.66
C VAL A 94 1.07 9.98 -14.68
N ILE A 95 0.26 11.01 -14.92
CA ILE A 95 -1.21 10.92 -14.90
C ILE A 95 -1.70 9.94 -15.98
N LEU A 96 -1.19 10.07 -17.21
CA LEU A 96 -1.55 9.19 -18.32
C LEU A 96 -1.00 7.77 -18.14
N GLY A 97 0.23 7.66 -17.66
CA GLY A 97 0.91 6.40 -17.39
C GLY A 97 0.20 5.58 -16.32
N LEU A 98 -0.10 6.18 -15.16
CA LEU A 98 -0.88 5.54 -14.09
C LEU A 98 -2.27 5.12 -14.57
N MET A 99 -2.94 5.96 -15.34
CA MET A 99 -4.25 5.63 -15.88
C MET A 99 -4.19 4.37 -16.74
N LEU A 100 -3.30 4.35 -17.73
CA LEU A 100 -3.14 3.22 -18.66
C LEU A 100 -2.65 1.97 -17.93
N PHE A 101 -1.76 2.15 -16.96
CA PHE A 101 -1.23 1.07 -16.14
C PHE A 101 -2.31 0.42 -15.29
N MET A 102 -3.06 1.20 -14.50
CA MET A 102 -4.12 0.67 -13.62
C MET A 102 -5.25 0.03 -14.41
N GLU A 103 -5.62 0.60 -15.56
CA GLU A 103 -6.60 0.01 -16.45
C GLU A 103 -6.08 -1.28 -17.09
N GLY A 104 -4.82 -1.28 -17.50
CA GLY A 104 -4.14 -2.46 -18.02
C GLY A 104 -4.08 -3.60 -17.00
N LEU A 105 -3.73 -3.31 -15.75
CA LEU A 105 -3.71 -4.29 -14.67
C LEU A 105 -5.09 -4.90 -14.45
N ARG A 106 -6.14 -4.07 -14.46
CA ARG A 106 -7.52 -4.49 -14.25
C ARG A 106 -8.04 -5.40 -15.38
N LEU A 107 -7.77 -5.05 -16.64
CA LEU A 107 -8.22 -5.83 -17.80
C LEU A 107 -7.29 -7.03 -18.09
N GLY A 108 -6.01 -6.91 -17.74
CA GLY A 108 -4.95 -7.85 -18.05
C GLY A 108 -4.65 -8.80 -16.90
N LEU A 109 -4.02 -8.32 -15.83
CA LEU A 109 -3.43 -9.15 -14.77
C LEU A 109 -4.44 -9.67 -13.72
N MET A 110 -5.40 -8.85 -13.30
CA MET A 110 -6.37 -9.26 -12.26
C MET A 110 -7.19 -10.50 -12.64
N PRO A 111 -7.68 -10.67 -13.89
CA PRO A 111 -8.37 -11.89 -14.33
C PRO A 111 -7.51 -13.16 -14.18
N PHE A 112 -6.18 -13.06 -14.35
CA PHE A 112 -5.30 -14.19 -14.05
C PHE A 112 -5.34 -14.53 -12.56
N GLY A 113 -5.18 -13.54 -11.69
CA GLY A 113 -5.21 -13.72 -10.24
C GLY A 113 -6.51 -14.38 -9.76
N GLU A 114 -7.65 -13.88 -10.22
CA GLU A 114 -8.97 -14.43 -9.89
C GLU A 114 -9.17 -15.85 -10.45
N THR A 115 -8.78 -16.08 -11.71
CA THR A 115 -8.94 -17.40 -12.35
C THR A 115 -8.05 -18.44 -11.67
N ILE A 116 -6.80 -18.10 -11.42
CA ILE A 116 -5.84 -18.97 -10.72
C ILE A 116 -6.35 -19.21 -9.30
N GLY A 117 -6.69 -18.16 -8.54
CA GLY A 117 -7.17 -18.30 -7.16
C GLY A 117 -8.38 -19.22 -7.03
N ASN A 118 -9.36 -19.11 -7.94
CA ASN A 118 -10.59 -19.91 -7.90
C ASN A 118 -10.41 -21.36 -8.36
N LYS A 119 -9.51 -21.63 -9.32
CA LYS A 119 -9.39 -22.93 -9.97
C LYS A 119 -8.18 -23.74 -9.47
N LEU A 120 -7.11 -23.10 -9.02
CA LEU A 120 -5.87 -23.73 -8.57
C LEU A 120 -6.11 -24.67 -7.38
N PRO A 121 -6.84 -24.29 -6.31
CA PRO A 121 -7.11 -25.20 -5.18
C PRO A 121 -7.99 -26.39 -5.54
N LYS A 122 -8.78 -26.29 -6.62
CA LYS A 122 -9.67 -27.37 -7.08
C LYS A 122 -8.93 -28.40 -7.94
N LYS A 123 -7.85 -27.99 -8.61
CA LYS A 123 -7.11 -28.80 -9.58
C LYS A 123 -5.75 -29.28 -9.07
N SER A 124 -5.27 -28.77 -7.94
CA SER A 124 -3.90 -29.02 -7.46
C SER A 124 -3.85 -29.21 -5.95
N THR A 125 -2.78 -29.85 -5.47
CA THR A 125 -2.56 -30.10 -4.05
C THR A 125 -2.12 -28.83 -3.34
N LEU A 126 -2.40 -28.73 -2.03
CA LEU A 126 -2.05 -27.56 -1.23
C LEU A 126 -0.56 -27.15 -1.34
N PRO A 127 0.44 -28.06 -1.27
CA PRO A 127 1.84 -27.66 -1.43
C PRO A 127 2.15 -27.00 -2.78
N VAL A 128 1.54 -27.49 -3.86
CA VAL A 128 1.70 -26.90 -5.20
C VAL A 128 1.04 -25.52 -5.24
N VAL A 129 -0.16 -25.37 -4.67
CA VAL A 129 -0.84 -24.07 -4.53
C VAL A 129 0.08 -23.07 -3.81
N LEU A 130 0.63 -23.45 -2.65
CA LEU A 130 1.51 -22.58 -1.86
C LEU A 130 2.80 -22.23 -2.60
N PHE A 131 3.39 -23.17 -3.34
CA PHE A 131 4.57 -22.90 -4.17
C PHE A 131 4.28 -21.88 -5.28
N ILE A 132 3.14 -22.02 -5.96
CA ILE A 132 2.72 -21.05 -6.98
C ILE A 132 2.42 -19.68 -6.36
N VAL A 133 1.76 -19.63 -5.20
CA VAL A 133 1.50 -18.40 -4.44
C VAL A 133 2.82 -17.71 -4.06
N PHE A 134 3.83 -18.48 -3.63
CA PHE A 134 5.16 -17.96 -3.30
C PHE A 134 5.85 -17.31 -4.51
N LEU A 135 5.92 -18.04 -5.63
CA LEU A 135 6.51 -17.52 -6.87
C LEU A 135 5.75 -16.31 -7.40
N LEU A 136 4.41 -16.31 -7.23
CA LEU A 136 3.59 -15.16 -7.57
C LEU A 136 3.96 -13.94 -6.72
N GLY A 137 4.11 -14.08 -5.40
CA GLY A 137 4.53 -12.97 -4.54
C GLY A 137 5.87 -12.35 -4.96
N ILE A 138 6.84 -13.19 -5.38
CA ILE A 138 8.09 -12.72 -5.97
C ILE A 138 7.82 -11.94 -7.26
N GLY A 139 7.11 -12.55 -8.22
CA GLY A 139 6.86 -11.95 -9.52
C GLY A 139 6.10 -10.62 -9.46
N VAL A 140 5.17 -10.49 -8.51
CA VAL A 140 4.38 -9.27 -8.32
C VAL A 140 5.21 -8.13 -7.74
N THR A 141 6.20 -8.45 -6.89
CA THR A 141 7.13 -7.45 -6.36
C THR A 141 8.00 -6.84 -7.46
N PHE A 142 8.41 -7.64 -8.47
CA PHE A 142 9.12 -7.11 -9.64
C PHE A 142 8.23 -6.18 -10.50
N ALA A 143 6.91 -6.39 -10.45
CA ALA A 143 5.95 -5.56 -11.17
C ALA A 143 5.57 -4.28 -10.43
N GLU A 144 6.00 -4.11 -9.17
CA GLU A 144 5.64 -2.99 -8.31
C GLU A 144 6.47 -1.73 -8.68
N PRO A 145 5.84 -0.65 -9.19
CA PRO A 145 6.58 0.53 -9.64
C PRO A 145 7.39 1.23 -8.54
N ALA A 146 6.88 1.20 -7.31
CA ALA A 146 7.52 1.84 -6.18
C ALA A 146 8.89 1.22 -5.83
N ILE A 147 9.09 -0.08 -6.14
CA ILE A 147 10.39 -0.76 -6.01
C ILE A 147 11.40 -0.22 -7.03
N GLY A 148 10.95 0.16 -8.22
CA GLY A 148 11.79 0.83 -9.22
C GLY A 148 12.32 2.17 -8.70
N ALA A 149 11.44 2.98 -8.09
CA ALA A 149 11.84 4.24 -7.46
C ALA A 149 12.86 4.04 -6.32
N LEU A 150 12.72 2.96 -5.54
CA LEU A 150 13.68 2.61 -4.49
C LEU A 150 15.07 2.27 -5.05
N LYS A 151 15.17 1.60 -6.21
CA LYS A 151 16.46 1.35 -6.87
C LYS A 151 17.10 2.66 -7.36
N THR A 152 16.31 3.52 -7.99
CA THR A 152 16.79 4.82 -8.47
C THR A 152 17.21 5.73 -7.32
N ALA A 153 16.58 5.62 -6.15
CA ALA A 153 16.99 6.31 -4.93
C ALA A 153 18.43 5.94 -4.50
N GLY A 154 18.91 4.74 -4.84
CA GLY A 154 20.26 4.26 -4.54
C GLY A 154 21.41 5.08 -5.10
N SER A 155 21.24 5.66 -6.29
CA SER A 155 22.30 6.45 -6.93
C SER A 155 22.60 7.76 -6.21
N ASN A 156 21.69 8.20 -5.32
CA ASN A 156 21.79 9.43 -4.56
C ASN A 156 22.40 9.25 -3.16
N VAL A 157 22.73 8.02 -2.78
CA VAL A 157 23.37 7.70 -1.50
C VAL A 157 24.88 7.91 -1.63
N ASP A 158 25.49 8.63 -0.68
CA ASP A 158 26.94 8.81 -0.64
C ASP A 158 27.64 7.48 -0.29
N PRO A 159 28.47 6.91 -1.20
CA PRO A 159 29.17 5.66 -0.95
C PRO A 159 30.21 5.74 0.18
N MET A 160 30.71 6.93 0.50
CA MET A 160 31.68 7.13 1.59
C MET A 160 30.96 7.18 2.94
N ALA A 161 29.80 7.83 3.00
CA ALA A 161 29.00 7.92 4.21
C ALA A 161 28.25 6.61 4.51
N ALA A 162 27.77 5.87 3.51
CA ALA A 162 27.00 4.64 3.73
C ALA A 162 27.35 3.54 2.70
N PRO A 163 28.56 2.95 2.78
CA PRO A 163 29.09 2.02 1.76
C PRO A 163 28.20 0.80 1.55
N TYR A 164 27.77 0.13 2.63
CA TYR A 164 26.91 -1.06 2.53
C TYR A 164 25.52 -0.76 1.98
N LEU A 165 24.93 0.38 2.38
CA LEU A 165 23.65 0.84 1.85
C LEU A 165 23.74 1.11 0.34
N TYR A 166 24.80 1.81 -0.08
CA TYR A 166 25.08 2.07 -1.50
C TYR A 166 25.25 0.75 -2.28
N THR A 167 26.01 -0.21 -1.77
CA THR A 167 26.21 -1.53 -2.41
C THR A 167 24.91 -2.30 -2.58
N ILE A 168 24.02 -2.27 -1.58
CA ILE A 168 22.70 -2.92 -1.63
C ILE A 168 21.84 -2.33 -2.75
N LEU A 169 21.83 -1.01 -2.90
CA LEU A 169 20.96 -0.31 -3.84
C LEU A 169 21.51 -0.22 -5.26
N THR A 170 22.82 -0.42 -5.46
CA THR A 170 23.46 -0.39 -6.78
C THR A 170 23.79 -1.80 -7.28
N HIS A 171 24.82 -2.43 -6.70
CA HIS A 171 25.35 -3.71 -7.14
C HIS A 171 24.45 -4.91 -6.80
N TRP A 172 23.76 -4.87 -5.65
CA TRP A 172 22.89 -5.94 -5.17
C TRP A 172 21.40 -5.64 -5.35
N SER A 173 21.05 -4.64 -6.15
CA SER A 173 19.67 -4.14 -6.27
C SER A 173 18.67 -5.19 -6.78
N ASP A 174 19.09 -6.09 -7.67
CA ASP A 174 18.24 -7.19 -8.14
C ASP A 174 18.05 -8.28 -7.06
N ILE A 175 19.09 -8.54 -6.26
CA ILE A 175 19.02 -9.48 -5.12
C ILE A 175 18.16 -8.88 -4.01
N LEU A 176 18.27 -7.56 -3.76
CA LEU A 176 17.38 -6.84 -2.86
C LEU A 176 15.92 -7.06 -3.25
N VAL A 177 15.56 -6.86 -4.52
CA VAL A 177 14.18 -7.09 -4.98
C VAL A 177 13.77 -8.55 -4.88
N LEU A 178 14.68 -9.48 -5.15
CA LEU A 178 14.40 -10.91 -4.98
C LEU A 178 14.15 -11.27 -3.51
N VAL A 179 14.91 -10.71 -2.57
CA VAL A 179 14.75 -10.92 -1.13
C VAL A 179 13.45 -10.29 -0.63
N VAL A 180 13.18 -9.05 -1.03
CA VAL A 180 11.90 -8.36 -0.76
C VAL A 180 10.73 -9.18 -1.32
N GLY A 181 10.82 -9.63 -2.56
CA GLY A 181 9.81 -10.46 -3.21
C GLY A 181 9.65 -11.83 -2.58
N GLY A 182 10.74 -12.44 -2.11
CA GLY A 182 10.71 -13.66 -1.30
C GLY A 182 9.93 -13.45 -0.01
N GLY A 183 10.15 -12.31 0.67
CA GLY A 183 9.37 -11.89 1.83
C GLY A 183 7.88 -11.76 1.52
N VAL A 184 7.52 -11.09 0.42
CA VAL A 184 6.11 -10.99 -0.04
C VAL A 184 5.54 -12.37 -0.38
N GLY A 185 6.33 -13.26 -1.00
CA GLY A 185 5.93 -14.64 -1.29
C GLY A 185 5.63 -15.45 -0.03
N PHE A 186 6.49 -15.35 1.00
CA PHE A 186 6.24 -15.99 2.31
C PHE A 186 5.00 -15.41 2.99
N ALA A 187 4.81 -14.09 2.93
CA ALA A 187 3.62 -13.44 3.43
C ALA A 187 2.34 -13.93 2.71
N ALA A 188 2.41 -14.12 1.39
CA ALA A 188 1.30 -14.64 0.60
C ALA A 188 0.97 -16.11 0.96
N ILE A 189 1.99 -16.95 1.22
CA ILE A 189 1.80 -18.31 1.77
C ILE A 189 1.04 -18.22 3.10
N LEU A 190 1.58 -17.47 4.07
CA LEU A 190 0.99 -17.38 5.41
C LEU A 190 -0.41 -16.79 5.38
N GLY A 191 -0.64 -15.79 4.52
CA GLY A 191 -1.94 -15.21 4.22
C GLY A 191 -2.94 -16.24 3.69
N THR A 192 -2.51 -17.06 2.72
CA THR A 192 -3.34 -18.12 2.14
C THR A 192 -3.67 -19.20 3.17
N LEU A 193 -2.68 -19.65 3.94
CA LEU A 193 -2.88 -20.63 5.03
C LEU A 193 -3.83 -20.07 6.08
N ARG A 194 -3.66 -18.80 6.46
CA ARG A 194 -4.55 -18.11 7.38
C ARG A 194 -5.99 -18.12 6.89
N PHE A 195 -6.24 -17.87 5.60
CA PHE A 195 -7.60 -17.87 5.07
C PHE A 195 -8.21 -19.27 4.99
N ILE A 196 -7.43 -20.28 4.60
CA ILE A 196 -7.90 -21.65 4.54
C ILE A 196 -8.28 -22.17 5.93
N PHE A 197 -7.48 -21.84 6.96
CA PHE A 197 -7.65 -22.33 8.32
C PHE A 197 -8.33 -21.34 9.28
N ASP A 198 -8.81 -20.20 8.79
CA ASP A 198 -9.45 -19.12 9.56
C ASP A 198 -8.63 -18.67 10.79
N TRP A 199 -7.31 -18.49 10.61
CA TRP A 199 -6.42 -18.04 11.69
C TRP A 199 -6.63 -16.55 12.03
N SER A 200 -6.65 -16.23 13.32
CA SER A 200 -6.60 -14.84 13.80
C SER A 200 -5.34 -14.11 13.31
N LEU A 201 -5.41 -12.81 13.07
CA LEU A 201 -4.25 -12.04 12.58
C LEU A 201 -3.28 -11.71 13.72
N LYS A 202 -3.78 -11.52 14.95
CA LYS A 202 -2.94 -11.10 16.09
C LYS A 202 -1.70 -11.99 16.31
N PRO A 203 -1.79 -13.33 16.39
CA PRO A 203 -0.61 -14.16 16.62
C PRO A 203 0.43 -14.02 15.51
N LEU A 204 -0.01 -13.85 14.26
CA LEU A 204 0.89 -13.65 13.11
C LEU A 204 1.60 -12.30 13.20
N ILE A 205 0.93 -11.24 13.68
CA ILE A 205 1.56 -9.95 13.95
C ILE A 205 2.63 -10.11 15.04
N PHE A 206 2.33 -10.72 16.18
CA PHE A 206 3.33 -10.92 17.23
C PHE A 206 4.52 -11.77 16.73
N LEU A 207 4.25 -12.84 15.98
CA LEU A 207 5.26 -13.74 15.45
C LEU A 207 6.17 -13.07 14.40
N SER A 208 5.69 -12.05 13.69
CA SER A 208 6.47 -11.34 12.67
C SER A 208 7.15 -10.07 13.22
N VAL A 209 6.44 -9.25 14.00
CA VAL A 209 6.96 -7.98 14.53
C VAL A 209 8.05 -8.21 15.57
N ILE A 210 7.91 -9.19 16.49
CA ILE A 210 8.91 -9.42 17.54
C ILE A 210 10.29 -9.77 16.94
N PRO A 211 10.42 -10.74 16.01
CA PRO A 211 11.69 -10.99 15.32
C PRO A 211 12.18 -9.78 14.53
N THR A 212 11.28 -9.05 13.85
CA THR A 212 11.66 -7.85 13.09
C THR A 212 12.32 -6.81 13.99
N LEU A 213 11.72 -6.53 15.15
CA LEU A 213 12.29 -5.62 16.15
C LEU A 213 13.57 -6.18 16.76
N GLY A 214 13.66 -7.49 17.01
CA GLY A 214 14.87 -8.14 17.51
C GLY A 214 16.07 -7.94 16.58
N ILE A 215 15.86 -8.14 15.27
CA ILE A 215 16.91 -7.91 14.26
C ILE A 215 17.24 -6.40 14.16
N THR A 216 16.25 -5.51 14.28
CA THR A 216 16.49 -4.06 14.29
C THR A 216 17.29 -3.62 15.51
N ILE A 217 17.05 -4.21 16.69
CA ILE A 217 17.83 -3.99 17.91
C ILE A 217 19.27 -4.49 17.75
N TYR A 218 19.49 -5.59 17.02
CA TYR A 218 20.83 -6.04 16.68
C TYR A 218 21.52 -5.07 15.70
N ALA A 219 20.85 -4.72 14.61
CA ALA A 219 21.40 -3.83 13.58
C ALA A 219 21.71 -2.42 14.12
N MET A 220 20.96 -1.90 15.10
CA MET A 220 21.24 -0.58 15.68
C MET A 220 22.52 -0.52 16.53
N GLN A 221 23.05 -1.66 16.97
CA GLN A 221 24.30 -1.73 17.75
C GLN A 221 25.54 -1.60 16.86
N ILE A 222 25.39 -1.83 15.55
CA ILE A 222 26.48 -1.82 14.57
C ILE A 222 26.30 -0.58 13.68
N PRO A 223 27.23 0.41 13.70
CA PRO A 223 27.09 1.67 12.98
C PRO A 223 26.78 1.51 11.48
N GLU A 224 27.42 0.55 10.82
CA GLU A 224 27.27 0.27 9.40
C GLU A 224 25.89 -0.30 9.07
N LEU A 225 25.37 -1.20 9.92
CA LEU A 225 24.04 -1.79 9.76
C LEU A 225 22.92 -0.84 10.15
N SER A 226 23.18 0.10 11.06
CA SER A 226 22.20 1.10 11.49
C SER A 226 21.69 1.95 10.31
N ARG A 227 22.56 2.18 9.31
CA ARG A 227 22.27 2.91 8.05
C ARG A 227 21.41 2.10 7.07
N ILE A 228 21.21 0.81 7.30
CA ILE A 228 20.36 -0.05 6.46
C ILE A 228 18.94 -0.15 7.03
N ILE A 229 18.75 0.20 8.31
CA ILE A 229 17.44 0.14 8.98
C ILE A 229 16.41 1.00 8.23
N GLY A 230 16.78 2.22 7.81
CA GLY A 230 15.91 3.09 7.01
C GLY A 230 15.41 2.41 5.74
N LEU A 231 16.33 1.88 4.94
CA LEU A 231 16.00 1.13 3.72
C LEU A 231 15.12 -0.09 4.01
N ALA A 232 15.43 -0.86 5.05
CA ALA A 232 14.70 -2.09 5.36
C ALA A 232 13.23 -1.82 5.69
N TRP A 233 12.96 -0.83 6.55
CA TRP A 233 11.61 -0.47 6.95
C TRP A 233 10.83 0.24 5.83
N ASP A 234 11.50 1.11 5.05
CA ASP A 234 10.88 1.73 3.88
C ASP A 234 10.55 0.68 2.80
N SER A 235 11.39 -0.35 2.62
CA SER A 235 11.11 -1.46 1.67
C SER A 235 9.82 -2.18 2.01
N GLY A 236 9.50 -2.38 3.29
CA GLY A 236 8.24 -2.97 3.72
C GLY A 236 7.02 -2.12 3.35
N ALA A 237 7.13 -0.79 3.43
CA ALA A 237 6.08 0.12 2.99
C ALA A 237 5.92 0.13 1.46
N VAL A 238 7.02 -0.07 0.73
CA VAL A 238 7.02 -0.05 -0.75
C VAL A 238 6.33 -1.27 -1.36
N THR A 239 6.31 -2.43 -0.69
CA THR A 239 5.74 -3.67 -1.25
C THR A 239 4.21 -3.70 -1.33
N THR A 240 3.51 -2.80 -0.64
CA THR A 240 2.04 -2.76 -0.55
C THR A 240 1.39 -1.89 -1.62
N GLY A 241 2.01 -1.78 -2.80
CA GLY A 241 1.55 -0.91 -3.87
C GLY A 241 0.39 -1.45 -4.72
N PRO A 242 0.04 -0.74 -5.81
CA PRO A 242 -1.16 -0.97 -6.61
C PRO A 242 -1.18 -2.30 -7.36
N VAL A 243 -0.05 -3.00 -7.50
CA VAL A 243 0.01 -4.30 -8.16
C VAL A 243 -0.19 -5.42 -7.14
N THR A 244 0.56 -5.36 -6.04
CA THR A 244 0.57 -6.41 -5.01
C THR A 244 -0.78 -6.56 -4.34
N VAL A 245 -1.37 -5.46 -3.87
CA VAL A 245 -2.57 -5.54 -3.03
C VAL A 245 -3.77 -6.14 -3.79
N PRO A 246 -4.20 -5.62 -4.96
CA PRO A 246 -5.35 -6.19 -5.67
C PRO A 246 -5.13 -7.64 -6.10
N LEU A 247 -3.92 -7.98 -6.54
CA LEU A 247 -3.63 -9.31 -7.09
C LEU A 247 -3.55 -10.38 -6.00
N VAL A 248 -2.88 -10.07 -4.88
CA VAL A 248 -2.78 -10.98 -3.73
C VAL A 248 -4.14 -11.13 -3.05
N LEU A 249 -4.94 -10.05 -2.96
CA LEU A 249 -6.31 -10.12 -2.47
C LEU A 249 -7.21 -10.97 -3.37
N ALA A 250 -7.20 -10.74 -4.68
CA ALA A 250 -7.98 -11.51 -5.65
C ALA A 250 -7.66 -13.01 -5.57
N LEU A 251 -6.37 -13.34 -5.45
CA LEU A 251 -5.90 -14.70 -5.26
C LEU A 251 -6.39 -15.27 -3.92
N GLY A 252 -6.18 -14.56 -2.81
CA GLY A 252 -6.56 -15.00 -1.47
C GLY A 252 -8.06 -15.24 -1.32
N ILE A 253 -8.88 -14.32 -1.85
CA ILE A 253 -10.34 -14.46 -1.89
C ILE A 253 -10.74 -15.67 -2.73
N GLY A 254 -10.12 -15.85 -3.91
CA GLY A 254 -10.40 -17.00 -4.77
C GLY A 254 -10.07 -18.35 -4.10
N ILE A 255 -8.93 -18.40 -3.38
CA ILE A 255 -8.51 -19.61 -2.68
C ILE A 255 -9.44 -19.92 -1.50
N ALA A 256 -9.78 -18.91 -0.70
CA ALA A 256 -10.71 -19.04 0.42
C ALA A 256 -12.10 -19.53 -0.03
N ALA A 257 -12.62 -18.93 -1.11
CA ALA A 257 -13.89 -19.31 -1.71
C ALA A 257 -13.88 -20.76 -2.23
N ALA A 258 -12.76 -21.22 -2.80
CA ALA A 258 -12.60 -22.59 -3.27
C ALA A 258 -12.43 -23.61 -2.12
N ALA A 259 -11.84 -23.20 -0.99
CA ALA A 259 -11.60 -24.05 0.17
C ALA A 259 -12.83 -24.24 1.09
N GLY A 260 -13.91 -23.48 0.88
CA GLY A 260 -15.17 -23.64 1.61
C GLY A 260 -15.23 -22.96 2.99
N SER A 261 -14.31 -22.04 3.29
CA SER A 261 -14.33 -21.26 4.53
C SER A 261 -15.54 -20.29 4.54
N GLY A 262 -16.55 -20.59 5.36
CA GLY A 262 -17.86 -19.91 5.39
C GLY A 262 -17.90 -18.51 6.02
N ASN A 263 -16.80 -17.96 6.52
CA ASN A 263 -16.76 -16.61 7.11
C ASN A 263 -16.27 -15.56 6.09
N GLN A 264 -17.20 -15.10 5.24
CA GLN A 264 -16.93 -14.22 4.09
C GLN A 264 -16.55 -12.76 4.41
N SER A 265 -16.71 -12.28 5.65
CA SER A 265 -16.67 -10.83 5.93
C SER A 265 -15.26 -10.28 6.25
N LEU A 266 -14.33 -11.12 6.72
CA LEU A 266 -12.98 -10.68 7.13
C LEU A 266 -11.85 -11.31 6.31
N SER A 267 -12.16 -12.23 5.39
CA SER A 267 -11.21 -13.06 4.65
C SER A 267 -10.36 -12.32 3.60
N GLY A 268 -10.38 -10.99 3.58
CA GLY A 268 -9.49 -10.17 2.74
C GLY A 268 -8.41 -9.43 3.53
N PHE A 269 -8.64 -9.14 4.82
CA PHE A 269 -7.73 -8.30 5.60
C PHE A 269 -6.60 -9.10 6.23
N GLY A 270 -5.43 -8.50 6.39
CA GLY A 270 -4.25 -9.00 7.11
C GLY A 270 -3.15 -9.53 6.21
N ILE A 271 -3.41 -9.84 4.93
CA ILE A 271 -2.31 -10.23 4.04
C ILE A 271 -1.39 -9.04 3.75
N VAL A 272 -1.96 -7.86 3.56
CA VAL A 272 -1.21 -6.64 3.25
C VAL A 272 -0.21 -6.33 4.37
N THR A 273 -0.64 -6.47 5.61
CA THR A 273 0.22 -6.37 6.80
C THR A 273 1.44 -7.29 6.71
N LEU A 274 1.22 -8.60 6.48
CA LEU A 274 2.31 -9.57 6.41
C LEU A 274 3.24 -9.27 5.22
N ALA A 275 2.68 -8.85 4.09
CA ALA A 275 3.42 -8.48 2.89
C ALA A 275 4.34 -7.28 3.11
N SER A 276 4.11 -6.45 4.14
CA SER A 276 5.01 -5.37 4.54
C SER A 276 6.09 -5.82 5.54
N LEU A 277 5.80 -6.74 6.48
CA LEU A 277 6.73 -7.10 7.55
C LEU A 277 7.83 -8.08 7.13
N PHE A 278 7.51 -9.09 6.32
CA PHE A 278 8.50 -10.08 5.89
C PHE A 278 9.62 -9.50 5.01
N PRO A 279 9.34 -8.56 4.09
CA PRO A 279 10.41 -7.83 3.39
C PRO A 279 11.39 -7.13 4.32
N ILE A 280 10.91 -6.52 5.41
CA ILE A 280 11.77 -5.81 6.37
C ILE A 280 12.77 -6.77 7.01
N ILE A 281 12.32 -7.97 7.39
CA ILE A 281 13.19 -9.05 7.88
C ILE A 281 14.21 -9.43 6.80
N GLY A 282 13.74 -9.65 5.57
CA GLY A 282 14.60 -10.04 4.44
C GLY A 282 15.72 -9.03 4.17
N VAL A 283 15.39 -7.73 4.11
CA VAL A 283 16.38 -6.68 3.84
C VAL A 283 17.38 -6.54 4.99
N GLN A 284 16.95 -6.66 6.24
CA GLN A 284 17.89 -6.63 7.38
C GLN A 284 18.84 -7.83 7.37
N LEU A 285 18.33 -9.03 7.08
CA LEU A 285 19.17 -10.23 6.95
C LEU A 285 20.14 -10.11 5.77
N LEU A 286 19.71 -9.53 4.64
CA LEU A 286 20.60 -9.24 3.51
C LEU A 286 21.69 -8.24 3.90
N GLY A 287 21.35 -7.20 4.66
CA GLY A 287 22.32 -6.22 5.17
C GLY A 287 23.38 -6.87 6.06
N ILE A 288 22.96 -7.73 6.99
CA ILE A 288 23.87 -8.51 7.85
C ILE A 288 24.76 -9.43 6.98
N TYR A 289 24.17 -10.13 6.02
CA TYR A 289 24.92 -11.03 5.13
C TYR A 289 26.00 -10.30 4.33
N ILE A 290 25.68 -9.14 3.73
CA ILE A 290 26.67 -8.36 2.96
C ILE A 290 27.74 -7.78 3.89
N TYR A 291 27.37 -7.32 5.07
CA TYR A 291 28.31 -6.84 6.08
C TYR A 291 29.34 -7.91 6.47
N GLU A 292 28.92 -9.16 6.64
CA GLU A 292 29.81 -10.27 7.01
C GLU A 292 30.64 -10.82 5.84
N THR A 293 30.13 -10.73 4.60
CA THR A 293 30.75 -11.38 3.43
C THR A 293 31.57 -10.45 2.55
N VAL A 294 31.26 -9.16 2.51
CA VAL A 294 31.89 -8.20 1.60
C VAL A 294 32.75 -7.22 2.42
N PRO A 295 34.09 -7.27 2.30
CA PRO A 295 34.98 -6.34 2.99
C PRO A 295 34.82 -4.92 2.44
N LEU A 296 34.95 -3.94 3.33
CA LEU A 296 34.79 -2.51 3.00
C LEU A 296 35.70 -2.05 1.85
N GLU A 297 36.93 -2.54 1.80
CA GLU A 297 37.91 -2.18 0.76
C GLU A 297 37.42 -2.54 -0.65
N GLN A 298 36.74 -3.69 -0.80
CA GLN A 298 36.19 -4.13 -2.08
C GLN A 298 35.07 -3.21 -2.55
N ILE A 299 34.26 -2.70 -1.63
CA ILE A 299 33.17 -1.75 -1.93
C ILE A 299 33.76 -0.42 -2.41
N LEU A 300 34.75 0.12 -1.70
CA LEU A 300 35.36 1.40 -2.08
C LEU A 300 36.08 1.31 -3.43
N ALA A 301 36.72 0.18 -3.73
CA ALA A 301 37.32 -0.07 -5.03
C ALA A 301 36.27 -0.16 -6.16
N SER A 302 35.10 -0.75 -5.91
CA SER A 302 34.02 -0.82 -6.91
C SER A 302 33.44 0.56 -7.22
N VAL A 303 33.32 1.43 -6.22
CA VAL A 303 32.87 2.83 -6.37
C VAL A 303 33.83 3.61 -7.27
N GLN A 304 35.14 3.53 -7.01
CA GLN A 304 36.15 4.21 -7.83
C GLN A 304 36.13 3.74 -9.29
N THR A 305 35.95 2.44 -9.52
CA THR A 305 35.86 1.86 -10.86
C THR A 305 34.58 2.31 -11.59
N ALA A 306 33.46 2.38 -10.86
CA ALA A 306 32.17 2.82 -11.41
C ALA A 306 32.20 4.29 -11.85
N GLN A 307 32.90 5.16 -11.12
CA GLN A 307 33.07 6.58 -11.49
C GLN A 307 33.88 6.77 -12.78
N MET A 308 34.75 5.82 -13.15
CA MET A 308 35.56 5.89 -14.36
C MET A 308 34.88 5.30 -15.60
N THR A 309 33.81 4.53 -15.42
CA THR A 309 33.13 3.82 -16.52
C THR A 309 31.90 4.61 -16.96
N ARG A 310 31.84 5.02 -18.24
CA ARG A 310 30.62 5.65 -18.77
C ARG A 310 29.52 4.59 -18.90
N PRO A 311 28.30 4.85 -18.37
CA PRO A 311 27.19 3.92 -18.52
C PRO A 311 26.87 3.71 -20.00
N ALA A 312 26.45 2.50 -20.34
CA ALA A 312 26.11 2.18 -21.72
C ALA A 312 24.85 2.96 -22.16
N TRP A 313 24.65 3.13 -23.47
CA TRP A 313 23.51 3.90 -24.00
C TRP A 313 22.14 3.35 -23.54
N TYR A 314 22.04 2.04 -23.30
CA TYR A 314 20.83 1.37 -22.81
C TYR A 314 20.65 1.50 -21.29
N GLU A 315 21.68 1.95 -20.57
CA GLU A 315 21.68 2.29 -19.14
C GLU A 315 21.40 3.78 -18.90
N MET A 316 21.14 4.54 -19.97
CA MET A 316 20.74 5.93 -19.90
C MET A 316 19.23 6.08 -20.13
N THR A 317 18.65 7.10 -19.50
CA THR A 317 17.28 7.53 -19.74
C THR A 317 17.14 8.02 -21.19
N PRO A 318 16.09 7.65 -21.96
CA PRO A 318 14.86 6.98 -21.53
C PRO A 318 14.86 5.45 -21.64
N PHE A 319 15.96 4.82 -22.07
CA PHE A 319 15.99 3.39 -22.39
C PHE A 319 15.88 2.51 -21.14
N VAL A 320 16.45 2.94 -20.01
CA VAL A 320 16.33 2.23 -18.73
C VAL A 320 14.88 2.14 -18.28
N GLU A 321 14.11 3.23 -18.40
CA GLU A 321 12.69 3.28 -18.05
C GLU A 321 11.86 2.37 -18.95
N ILE A 322 12.20 2.31 -20.24
CA ILE A 322 11.55 1.42 -21.21
C ILE A 322 11.82 -0.05 -20.84
N ILE A 323 13.10 -0.40 -20.64
CA ILE A 323 13.51 -1.77 -20.32
C ILE A 323 12.94 -2.21 -18.97
N SER A 324 12.98 -1.34 -17.96
CA SER A 324 12.41 -1.63 -16.63
C SER A 324 10.90 -1.81 -16.68
N GLY A 325 10.17 -0.98 -17.45
CA GLY A 325 8.72 -1.14 -17.64
C GLY A 325 8.34 -2.46 -18.29
N ILE A 326 9.09 -2.91 -19.30
CA ILE A 326 8.90 -4.22 -19.94
C ILE A 326 9.25 -5.36 -18.98
N ARG A 327 10.40 -5.27 -18.31
CA ARG A 327 10.90 -6.29 -17.37
C ARG A 327 10.01 -6.43 -16.13
N ALA A 328 9.29 -5.38 -15.75
CA ALA A 328 8.34 -5.42 -14.64
C ALA A 328 7.12 -6.30 -14.95
N ILE A 329 6.52 -6.18 -16.14
CA ILE A 329 5.21 -6.78 -16.42
C ILE A 329 5.30 -8.08 -17.23
N VAL A 330 6.18 -8.14 -18.24
CA VAL A 330 6.22 -9.29 -19.15
C VAL A 330 6.57 -10.61 -18.45
N PRO A 331 7.58 -10.67 -17.55
CA PRO A 331 7.89 -11.91 -16.83
C PRO A 331 6.74 -12.41 -15.96
N LEU A 332 6.06 -11.49 -15.24
CA LEU A 332 4.92 -11.82 -14.40
C LEU A 332 3.76 -12.39 -15.22
N VAL A 333 3.40 -11.72 -16.32
CA VAL A 333 2.33 -12.17 -17.22
C VAL A 333 2.69 -13.52 -17.87
N THR A 334 3.94 -13.70 -18.26
CA THR A 334 4.43 -14.98 -18.83
C THR A 334 4.31 -16.09 -17.80
N PHE A 335 4.74 -15.84 -16.56
CA PHE A 335 4.61 -16.79 -15.45
C PHE A 335 3.14 -17.16 -15.20
N LEU A 336 2.25 -16.17 -15.09
CA LEU A 336 0.80 -16.38 -14.91
C LEU A 336 0.18 -17.17 -16.08
N GLY A 337 0.59 -16.88 -17.32
CA GLY A 337 0.18 -17.61 -18.51
C GLY A 337 0.65 -19.06 -18.50
N LEU A 338 1.89 -19.32 -18.09
CA LEU A 338 2.44 -20.67 -17.94
C LEU A 338 1.68 -21.47 -16.87
N VAL A 339 1.36 -20.87 -15.73
CA VAL A 339 0.55 -21.51 -14.68
C VAL A 339 -0.83 -21.88 -15.22
N LEU A 340 -1.52 -20.96 -15.91
CA LEU A 340 -2.83 -21.26 -16.50
C LEU A 340 -2.77 -22.37 -17.55
N PHE A 341 -1.78 -22.33 -18.45
CA PHE A 341 -1.69 -23.26 -19.57
C PHE A 341 -1.16 -24.64 -19.17
N LEU A 342 -0.05 -24.70 -18.44
CA LEU A 342 0.60 -25.96 -18.08
C LEU A 342 -0.09 -26.67 -16.92
N LEU A 343 -0.43 -25.91 -15.87
CA LEU A 343 -0.87 -26.48 -14.61
C LEU A 343 -2.39 -26.55 -14.51
N LEU A 344 -3.11 -25.50 -14.88
CA LEU A 344 -4.57 -25.51 -14.88
C LEU A 344 -5.18 -26.09 -16.17
N LYS A 345 -4.41 -26.17 -17.27
CA LYS A 345 -4.88 -26.57 -18.61
C LYS A 345 -6.17 -25.84 -19.01
N ASP A 346 -6.20 -24.54 -18.74
CA ASP A 346 -7.38 -23.70 -18.92
C ASP A 346 -7.09 -22.58 -19.91
N ARG A 347 -8.15 -21.96 -20.44
CA ARG A 347 -8.03 -20.81 -21.34
C ARG A 347 -8.26 -19.51 -20.58
N ILE A 348 -7.57 -18.47 -21.02
CA ILE A 348 -7.76 -17.10 -20.53
C ILE A 348 -9.19 -16.65 -20.91
N PRO A 349 -10.00 -16.16 -19.97
CA PRO A 349 -11.27 -15.51 -20.27
C PRO A 349 -11.02 -14.31 -21.20
N ASP A 350 -11.68 -14.27 -22.36
CA ASP A 350 -11.59 -13.18 -23.33
C ASP A 350 -10.15 -12.73 -23.67
N PHE A 351 -9.36 -13.64 -24.26
CA PHE A 351 -7.94 -13.41 -24.63
C PHE A 351 -7.66 -12.04 -25.27
N LYS A 352 -8.56 -11.52 -26.12
CA LYS A 352 -8.40 -10.20 -26.75
C LYS A 352 -8.40 -9.06 -25.74
N VAL A 353 -9.26 -9.12 -24.73
CA VAL A 353 -9.35 -8.11 -23.66
C VAL A 353 -8.12 -8.20 -22.78
N VAL A 354 -7.69 -9.41 -22.43
CA VAL A 354 -6.50 -9.63 -21.61
C VAL A 354 -5.22 -9.20 -22.33
N ALA A 355 -5.07 -9.52 -23.61
CA ALA A 355 -3.93 -9.08 -24.42
C ALA A 355 -3.87 -7.54 -24.54
N LEU A 356 -5.03 -6.91 -24.74
CA LEU A 356 -5.14 -5.43 -24.72
C LEU A 356 -4.73 -4.87 -23.35
N GLY A 357 -5.22 -5.47 -22.26
CA GLY A 357 -4.88 -5.07 -20.89
C GLY A 357 -3.38 -5.20 -20.59
N ILE A 358 -2.74 -6.28 -21.03
CA ILE A 358 -1.28 -6.46 -20.92
C ILE A 358 -0.55 -5.37 -21.71
N GLY A 359 -0.99 -5.07 -22.93
CA GLY A 359 -0.43 -3.99 -23.74
C GLY A 359 -0.52 -2.63 -23.06
N PHE A 360 -1.68 -2.29 -22.48
CA PHE A 360 -1.86 -1.07 -21.70
C PHE A 360 -1.04 -1.06 -20.41
N SER A 361 -0.86 -2.21 -19.75
CA SER A 361 -0.01 -2.31 -18.55
C SER A 361 1.44 -1.99 -18.88
N VAL A 362 2.00 -2.60 -19.92
CA VAL A 362 3.40 -2.37 -20.33
C VAL A 362 3.60 -0.93 -20.77
N LEU A 363 2.75 -0.42 -21.65
CA LEU A 363 2.85 0.95 -22.15
C LEU A 363 2.63 1.97 -21.01
N GLY A 364 1.65 1.74 -20.16
CA GLY A 364 1.38 2.57 -18.99
C GLY A 364 2.56 2.61 -18.03
N MET A 365 3.18 1.46 -17.74
CA MET A 365 4.36 1.36 -16.87
C MET A 365 5.56 2.14 -17.43
N ILE A 366 5.80 2.07 -18.75
CA ILE A 366 6.88 2.81 -19.41
C ILE A 366 6.66 4.33 -19.30
N ILE A 367 5.46 4.79 -19.67
CA ILE A 367 5.11 6.22 -19.61
C ILE A 367 5.14 6.71 -18.16
N PHE A 368 4.67 5.89 -17.23
CA PHE A 368 4.69 6.19 -15.81
C PHE A 368 6.10 6.32 -15.25
N ASN A 369 7.00 5.37 -15.54
CA ASN A 369 8.40 5.43 -15.09
C ASN A 369 9.12 6.67 -15.64
N LEU A 370 8.90 7.01 -16.92
CA LEU A 370 9.43 8.25 -17.50
C LEU A 370 8.87 9.49 -16.80
N GLY A 371 7.56 9.51 -16.53
CA GLY A 371 6.91 10.58 -15.80
C GLY A 371 7.40 10.69 -14.35
N LEU A 372 7.69 9.57 -13.69
CA LEU A 372 8.26 9.55 -12.36
C LEU A 372 9.65 10.19 -12.35
N THR A 373 10.55 9.76 -13.24
CA THR A 373 11.93 10.28 -13.32
C THR A 373 11.94 11.79 -13.57
N TYR A 374 11.21 12.26 -14.58
CA TYR A 374 11.26 13.67 -15.01
C TYR A 374 10.27 14.61 -14.29
N GLY A 375 9.22 14.05 -13.66
CA GLY A 375 8.16 14.81 -13.02
C GLY A 375 8.21 14.73 -11.50
N LEU A 376 7.65 13.66 -10.94
CA LEU A 376 7.42 13.55 -9.48
C LEU A 376 8.71 13.39 -8.67
N ALA A 377 9.65 12.55 -9.11
CA ALA A 377 10.91 12.34 -8.40
C ALA A 377 11.79 13.60 -8.48
N ALA A 378 11.83 14.25 -9.65
CA ALA A 378 12.51 15.53 -9.82
C ALA A 378 11.92 16.61 -8.88
N LEU A 379 10.59 16.76 -8.87
CA LEU A 379 9.90 17.68 -7.95
C LEU A 379 10.17 17.37 -6.48
N GLY A 380 10.08 16.11 -6.10
CA GLY A 380 10.37 15.65 -4.73
C GLY A 380 11.79 16.01 -4.33
N THR A 381 12.78 15.67 -5.15
CA THR A 381 14.21 15.94 -4.89
C THR A 381 14.47 17.44 -4.80
N GLN A 382 13.92 18.24 -5.72
CA GLN A 382 14.04 19.70 -5.68
C GLN A 382 13.37 20.27 -4.42
N ALA A 383 12.18 19.80 -4.03
CA ALA A 383 11.53 20.25 -2.81
C ALA A 383 12.37 19.89 -1.57
N GLY A 384 12.80 18.63 -1.48
CA GLY A 384 13.66 18.12 -0.42
C GLY A 384 14.93 18.95 -0.24
N ALA A 385 15.67 19.18 -1.32
CA ALA A 385 16.94 19.89 -1.30
C ALA A 385 16.81 21.37 -0.92
N MET A 386 15.68 22.01 -1.24
CA MET A 386 15.47 23.44 -0.98
C MET A 386 14.82 23.71 0.39
N ILE A 387 14.18 22.72 1.02
CA ILE A 387 13.52 22.86 2.33
C ILE A 387 14.48 23.40 3.41
N PRO A 388 15.75 22.93 3.52
CA PRO A 388 16.65 23.45 4.54
C PRO A 388 16.99 24.93 4.40
N ALA A 389 16.79 25.55 3.23
CA ALA A 389 16.96 27.00 3.06
C ALA A 389 16.04 27.82 3.99
N ALA A 390 14.98 27.21 4.51
CA ALA A 390 14.11 27.84 5.49
C ALA A 390 14.80 28.06 6.85
N PHE A 391 15.82 27.26 7.21
CA PHE A 391 16.46 27.31 8.54
C PHE A 391 18.00 27.23 8.54
N ILE A 392 18.64 26.85 7.43
CA ILE A 392 20.10 26.77 7.24
C ILE A 392 20.48 27.57 5.98
N SER A 393 21.70 28.12 5.96
CA SER A 393 22.29 28.76 4.79
C SER A 393 22.76 27.71 3.77
N ILE A 394 22.23 27.75 2.55
CA ILE A 394 22.64 26.90 1.43
C ILE A 394 23.27 27.80 0.37
N GLU A 395 24.47 27.44 -0.11
CA GLU A 395 25.20 28.18 -1.15
C GLU A 395 24.38 28.39 -2.44
N ALA A 396 23.45 27.49 -2.73
CA ALA A 396 22.60 27.56 -3.92
C ALA A 396 21.52 28.67 -3.86
N ILE A 397 21.22 29.22 -2.69
CA ILE A 397 20.12 30.19 -2.49
C ILE A 397 20.66 31.47 -1.84
N ALA A 398 20.59 32.58 -2.58
CA ALA A 398 20.80 33.92 -2.05
C ALA A 398 19.73 34.24 -0.97
N ASP A 399 20.15 34.93 0.09
CA ASP A 399 19.33 35.30 1.26
C ASP A 399 18.87 34.12 2.15
N SER A 400 19.57 32.97 2.13
CA SER A 400 19.38 31.89 3.10
C SER A 400 20.17 32.16 4.40
N PRO A 401 19.63 31.85 5.60
CA PRO A 401 18.31 31.28 5.88
C PRO A 401 17.16 32.28 5.68
N LEU A 402 16.07 31.82 5.06
CA LEU A 402 14.90 32.65 4.75
C LEU A 402 14.09 33.04 6.00
N TYR A 403 14.09 32.20 7.03
CA TYR A 403 13.36 32.40 8.28
C TYR A 403 14.27 32.16 9.48
N TRP A 404 13.79 32.60 10.65
CA TRP A 404 14.46 32.27 11.91
C TRP A 404 14.49 30.75 12.12
N PHE A 405 15.59 30.21 12.64
CA PHE A 405 15.85 28.77 12.78
C PHE A 405 14.65 27.94 13.27
N SER A 406 14.06 28.31 14.41
CA SER A 406 12.90 27.61 14.98
C SER A 406 11.63 27.73 14.12
N LEU A 407 11.42 28.87 13.47
CA LEU A 407 10.30 29.09 12.57
C LEU A 407 10.47 28.27 11.28
N GLY A 408 11.67 28.24 10.71
CA GLY A 408 11.98 27.45 9.53
C GLY A 408 11.79 25.95 9.77
N ILE A 409 12.25 25.42 10.91
CA ILE A 409 11.99 24.03 11.30
C ILE A 409 10.49 23.77 11.46
N ALA A 410 9.76 24.67 12.15
CA ALA A 410 8.31 24.52 12.31
C ALA A 410 7.57 24.51 10.97
N ILE A 411 7.97 25.37 10.02
CA ILE A 411 7.43 25.40 8.65
C ILE A 411 7.72 24.08 7.94
N THR A 412 8.94 23.55 8.05
CA THR A 412 9.33 22.27 7.45
C THR A 412 8.52 21.08 8.00
N ILE A 413 8.35 21.03 9.32
CA ILE A 413 7.55 19.98 9.99
C ILE A 413 6.09 20.08 9.57
N LEU A 414 5.52 21.29 9.57
CA LEU A 414 4.15 21.54 9.13
C LEU A 414 3.97 21.19 7.65
N PHE A 415 4.96 21.51 6.82
CA PHE A 415 4.97 21.18 5.41
C PHE A 415 4.90 19.67 5.19
N ALA A 416 5.77 18.93 5.88
CA ALA A 416 5.83 17.47 5.83
C ALA A 416 4.51 16.84 6.31
N PHE A 417 3.91 17.40 7.36
CA PHE A 417 2.61 16.98 7.87
C PHE A 417 1.49 17.18 6.84
N ILE A 418 1.38 18.36 6.24
CA ILE A 418 0.33 18.67 5.26
C ILE A 418 0.53 17.85 3.99
N LEU A 419 1.78 17.66 3.54
CA LEU A 419 2.11 16.79 2.41
C LEU A 419 1.58 15.37 2.65
N GLY A 420 1.93 14.77 3.80
CA GLY A 420 1.51 13.42 4.16
C GLY A 420 0.00 13.28 4.33
N PHE A 421 -0.61 14.22 5.05
CA PHE A 421 -2.05 14.26 5.27
C PHE A 421 -2.81 14.40 3.94
N GLY A 422 -2.41 15.34 3.09
CA GLY A 422 -3.03 15.60 1.79
C GLY A 422 -2.86 14.43 0.83
N ALA A 423 -1.66 13.85 0.74
CA ALA A 423 -1.38 12.67 -0.07
C ALA A 423 -2.27 11.49 0.33
N THR A 424 -2.45 11.29 1.64
CA THR A 424 -3.27 10.20 2.17
C THR A 424 -4.75 10.36 1.87
N ILE A 425 -5.28 11.59 1.95
CA ILE A 425 -6.69 11.86 1.61
C ILE A 425 -6.92 11.71 0.10
N ALA A 426 -5.93 12.06 -0.71
CA ALA A 426 -5.98 11.93 -2.16
C ALA A 426 -5.92 10.46 -2.62
N GLU A 427 -5.47 9.54 -1.78
CA GLU A 427 -5.29 8.11 -2.10
C GLU A 427 -6.64 7.39 -2.32
N PRO A 428 -6.93 6.92 -3.56
CA PRO A 428 -8.18 6.23 -3.86
C PRO A 428 -8.32 4.90 -3.12
N ALA A 429 -7.22 4.20 -2.86
CA ALA A 429 -7.24 2.92 -2.15
C ALA A 429 -7.76 3.06 -0.71
N LEU A 430 -7.39 4.14 -0.02
CA LEU A 430 -7.87 4.43 1.34
C LEU A 430 -9.37 4.72 1.37
N ASN A 431 -9.87 5.42 0.37
CA ASN A 431 -11.29 5.69 0.22
C ASN A 431 -12.10 4.38 0.05
N ALA A 432 -11.61 3.46 -0.79
CA ALA A 432 -12.21 2.14 -0.98
C ALA A 432 -12.16 1.28 0.29
N LEU A 433 -11.04 1.29 1.00
CA LEU A 433 -10.89 0.63 2.30
C LEU A 433 -11.94 1.14 3.29
N GLY A 434 -12.09 2.46 3.43
CA GLY A 434 -13.05 3.05 4.35
C GLY A 434 -14.51 2.67 4.05
N LEU A 435 -14.90 2.56 2.77
CA LEU A 435 -16.23 2.07 2.40
C LEU A 435 -16.44 0.61 2.82
N THR A 436 -15.42 -0.23 2.65
CA THR A 436 -15.46 -1.64 3.04
C THR A 436 -15.58 -1.77 4.56
N VAL A 437 -14.78 -1.02 5.32
CA VAL A 437 -14.82 -1.03 6.79
C VAL A 437 -16.17 -0.54 7.31
N GLU A 438 -16.73 0.52 6.73
CA GLU A 438 -18.04 1.03 7.14
C GLU A 438 -19.16 0.00 6.90
N ARG A 439 -19.12 -0.72 5.77
CA ARG A 439 -20.07 -1.80 5.48
C ARG A 439 -19.92 -2.98 6.45
N LEU A 440 -18.68 -3.40 6.72
CA LEU A 440 -18.39 -4.54 7.60
C LEU A 440 -18.68 -4.27 9.08
N THR A 441 -18.63 -2.99 9.49
CA THR A 441 -18.95 -2.56 10.85
C THR A 441 -20.41 -2.16 11.03
N ASN A 442 -21.28 -2.39 10.04
CA ASN A 442 -22.68 -1.92 10.05
C ASN A 442 -22.80 -0.42 10.37
N GLY A 443 -21.86 0.39 9.88
CA GLY A 443 -21.83 1.84 10.12
C GLY A 443 -21.29 2.26 11.49
N ALA A 444 -20.90 1.32 12.37
CA ALA A 444 -20.29 1.65 13.66
C ALA A 444 -18.96 2.39 13.49
N PHE A 445 -18.23 2.12 12.41
CA PHE A 445 -17.00 2.83 12.04
C PHE A 445 -17.18 3.56 10.71
N LYS A 446 -17.38 4.87 10.77
CA LYS A 446 -17.60 5.69 9.57
C LYS A 446 -16.33 5.79 8.73
N LYS A 447 -16.48 5.72 7.41
CA LYS A 447 -15.37 5.95 6.46
C LYS A 447 -14.58 7.22 6.74
N GLN A 448 -15.26 8.34 7.01
CA GLN A 448 -14.60 9.63 7.26
C GLN A 448 -13.70 9.59 8.50
N THR A 449 -14.14 8.89 9.56
CA THR A 449 -13.34 8.71 10.77
C THR A 449 -12.10 7.87 10.49
N LEU A 450 -12.22 6.80 9.69
CA LEU A 450 -11.05 6.02 9.24
C LEU A 450 -10.07 6.89 8.47
N MET A 451 -10.55 7.56 7.42
CA MET A 451 -9.72 8.34 6.52
C MET A 451 -8.96 9.44 7.27
N MET A 452 -9.64 10.14 8.18
CA MET A 452 -9.01 11.20 8.96
C MET A 452 -8.00 10.65 9.98
N ALA A 453 -8.31 9.54 10.65
CA ALA A 453 -7.37 8.90 11.57
C ALA A 453 -6.09 8.45 10.84
N VAL A 454 -6.25 7.82 9.68
CA VAL A 454 -5.14 7.36 8.83
C VAL A 454 -4.34 8.56 8.30
N ALA A 455 -4.98 9.58 7.75
CA ALA A 455 -4.29 10.77 7.23
C ALA A 455 -3.54 11.56 8.32
N LEU A 456 -4.11 11.69 9.52
CA LEU A 456 -3.41 12.28 10.67
C LEU A 456 -2.20 11.44 11.09
N GLY A 457 -2.34 10.12 11.09
CA GLY A 457 -1.25 9.19 11.37
C GLY A 457 -0.11 9.31 10.35
N VAL A 458 -0.41 9.29 9.05
CA VAL A 458 0.60 9.46 7.99
C VAL A 458 1.26 10.83 8.08
N GLY A 459 0.48 11.91 8.21
CA GLY A 459 1.03 13.27 8.31
C GLY A 459 1.98 13.42 9.49
N ALA A 460 1.58 12.94 10.68
CA ALA A 460 2.44 12.95 11.87
C ALA A 460 3.69 12.06 11.68
N GLY A 461 3.54 10.88 11.07
CA GLY A 461 4.64 9.98 10.75
C GLY A 461 5.67 10.60 9.80
N ILE A 462 5.23 11.19 8.70
CA ILE A 462 6.10 11.86 7.73
C ILE A 462 6.81 13.06 8.38
N ALA A 463 6.09 13.85 9.19
CA ALA A 463 6.68 14.95 9.94
C ALA A 463 7.79 14.47 10.90
N LEU A 464 7.56 13.39 11.64
CA LEU A 464 8.57 12.76 12.49
C LEU A 464 9.75 12.20 11.68
N GLY A 465 9.49 11.60 10.51
CA GLY A 465 10.54 11.14 9.59
C GLY A 465 11.42 12.28 9.07
N VAL A 466 10.85 13.45 8.81
CA VAL A 466 11.59 14.66 8.44
C VAL A 466 12.42 15.18 9.62
N VAL A 467 11.86 15.20 10.83
CA VAL A 467 12.61 15.53 12.07
C VAL A 467 13.81 14.60 12.23
N LYS A 468 13.64 13.29 11.98
CA LYS A 468 14.75 12.31 12.00
C LYS A 468 15.89 12.74 11.09
N ILE A 469 15.59 13.14 9.86
CA ILE A 469 16.61 13.53 8.87
C ILE A 469 17.29 14.84 9.28
N ILE A 470 16.53 15.83 9.75
CA ILE A 470 17.06 17.15 10.14
C ILE A 470 18.02 17.05 11.32
N PHE A 471 17.70 16.23 12.32
CA PHE A 471 18.50 16.10 13.54
C PHE A 471 19.41 14.86 13.57
N ASP A 472 19.50 14.12 12.46
CA ASP A 472 20.22 12.84 12.33
C ASP A 472 19.92 11.86 13.49
N TRP A 473 18.64 11.78 13.88
CA TRP A 473 18.22 10.86 14.95
C TRP A 473 18.23 9.41 14.44
N SER A 474 18.61 8.47 15.31
CA SER A 474 18.56 7.07 14.95
C SER A 474 17.10 6.59 14.84
N LEU A 475 16.77 6.08 13.66
CA LEU A 475 15.42 5.59 13.33
C LEU A 475 14.96 4.47 14.27
N ALA A 476 15.88 3.62 14.73
CA ALA A 476 15.57 2.51 15.62
C ALA A 476 14.95 2.99 16.95
N TRP A 477 15.45 4.11 17.51
CA TRP A 477 14.91 4.70 18.73
C TRP A 477 13.50 5.27 18.58
N MET A 478 13.07 5.54 17.34
CA MET A 478 11.70 5.98 17.05
C MET A 478 10.78 4.78 16.75
N LEU A 479 11.27 3.79 15.99
CA LEU A 479 10.48 2.63 15.60
C LEU A 479 10.22 1.67 16.77
N ILE A 480 11.22 1.35 17.58
CA ILE A 480 11.07 0.34 18.64
C ILE A 480 9.97 0.73 19.63
N PRO A 481 9.97 1.93 20.24
CA PRO A 481 8.89 2.31 21.16
C PRO A 481 7.52 2.38 20.48
N ALA A 482 7.46 2.87 19.24
CA ALA A 482 6.21 2.99 18.49
C ALA A 482 5.60 1.62 18.16
N TYR A 483 6.38 0.65 17.71
CA TYR A 483 5.91 -0.71 17.44
C TYR A 483 5.62 -1.50 18.73
N LEU A 484 6.37 -1.29 19.82
CA LEU A 484 6.02 -1.86 21.12
C LEU A 484 4.65 -1.35 21.59
N LEU A 485 4.39 -0.05 21.46
CA LEU A 485 3.08 0.53 21.74
C LEU A 485 2.00 -0.07 20.82
N ALA A 486 2.29 -0.23 19.52
CA ALA A 486 1.36 -0.85 18.57
C ALA A 486 1.02 -2.29 18.96
N LEU A 487 1.99 -3.08 19.44
CA LEU A 487 1.77 -4.45 19.94
C LEU A 487 0.87 -4.46 21.18
N VAL A 488 1.09 -3.55 22.13
CA VAL A 488 0.22 -3.41 23.32
C VAL A 488 -1.21 -3.04 22.89
N LEU A 489 -1.37 -2.06 22.00
CA LEU A 489 -2.69 -1.67 21.50
C LEU A 489 -3.37 -2.78 20.69
N THR A 490 -2.59 -3.57 19.95
CA THR A 490 -3.07 -4.74 19.19
C THR A 490 -3.62 -5.83 20.11
N PHE A 491 -2.94 -6.07 21.24
CA PHE A 491 -3.41 -7.00 22.27
C PHE A 491 -4.79 -6.58 22.82
N LEU A 492 -4.95 -5.29 23.13
CA LEU A 492 -6.17 -4.72 23.71
C LEU A 492 -7.34 -4.57 22.73
N SER A 493 -7.05 -4.50 21.43
CA SER A 493 -8.04 -4.26 20.36
C SER A 493 -8.74 -5.54 19.90
N THR A 494 -9.87 -5.43 19.21
CA THR A 494 -10.57 -6.59 18.60
C THR A 494 -9.96 -6.95 17.24
N GLU A 495 -10.10 -8.20 16.78
CA GLU A 495 -9.60 -8.65 15.46
C GLU A 495 -10.03 -7.73 14.32
N ALA A 496 -11.28 -7.26 14.29
CA ALA A 496 -11.76 -6.36 13.24
C ALA A 496 -10.95 -5.05 13.16
N PHE A 497 -10.72 -4.37 14.29
CA PHE A 497 -9.91 -3.15 14.33
C PHE A 497 -8.42 -3.42 14.06
N VAL A 498 -7.89 -4.55 14.53
CA VAL A 498 -6.50 -4.94 14.25
C VAL A 498 -6.30 -5.15 12.75
N ASN A 499 -7.18 -5.94 12.11
CA ASN A 499 -7.16 -6.19 10.67
C ASN A 499 -7.18 -4.88 9.87
N VAL A 500 -8.03 -3.93 10.25
CA VAL A 500 -8.12 -2.64 9.57
C VAL A 500 -6.90 -1.76 9.85
N ALA A 501 -6.45 -1.66 11.10
CA ALA A 501 -5.36 -0.76 11.46
C ALA A 501 -4.04 -1.14 10.79
N TRP A 502 -3.71 -2.43 10.81
CA TRP A 502 -2.45 -2.91 10.25
C TRP A 502 -2.44 -2.90 8.72
N ASP A 503 -3.58 -3.19 8.07
CA ASP A 503 -3.69 -3.04 6.61
C ASP A 503 -3.77 -1.58 6.16
N SER A 504 -4.27 -0.67 7.02
CA SER A 504 -4.33 0.76 6.71
C SER A 504 -2.95 1.36 6.43
N ALA A 505 -1.89 0.84 7.05
CA ALA A 505 -0.52 1.26 6.74
C ALA A 505 -0.19 1.02 5.26
N GLY A 506 -0.41 -0.20 4.78
CA GLY A 506 -0.10 -0.58 3.40
C GLY A 506 -1.01 0.05 2.35
N VAL A 507 -2.17 0.57 2.74
CA VAL A 507 -3.08 1.26 1.81
C VAL A 507 -2.68 2.73 1.58
N THR A 508 -1.80 3.29 2.40
CA THR A 508 -1.33 4.69 2.28
C THR A 508 -0.12 4.86 1.36
N THR A 509 0.49 3.77 0.95
CA THR A 509 1.72 3.74 0.15
C THR A 509 1.37 3.70 -1.34
N GLY A 510 0.77 4.80 -1.81
CA GLY A 510 0.35 4.94 -3.20
C GLY A 510 1.52 4.98 -4.19
N PRO A 511 1.27 4.65 -5.48
CA PRO A 511 2.31 4.68 -6.52
C PRO A 511 2.91 6.07 -6.78
N VAL A 512 2.22 7.13 -6.32
CA VAL A 512 2.64 8.52 -6.42
C VAL A 512 3.37 8.95 -5.15
N THR A 513 2.79 8.66 -3.99
CA THR A 513 3.26 9.12 -2.69
C THR A 513 4.64 8.54 -2.35
N VAL A 514 4.86 7.25 -2.62
CA VAL A 514 6.11 6.58 -2.28
C VAL A 514 7.32 7.16 -3.03
N PRO A 515 7.35 7.21 -4.38
CA PRO A 515 8.45 7.83 -5.11
C PRO A 515 8.68 9.29 -4.72
N LEU A 516 7.60 10.05 -4.48
CA LEU A 516 7.69 11.45 -4.12
C LEU A 516 8.33 11.66 -2.75
N VAL A 517 7.88 10.91 -1.73
CA VAL A 517 8.40 11.03 -0.35
C VAL A 517 9.84 10.52 -0.26
N LEU A 518 10.19 9.45 -0.99
CA LEU A 518 11.58 8.98 -1.08
C LEU A 518 12.49 10.03 -1.72
N ALA A 519 12.08 10.60 -2.86
CA ALA A 519 12.84 11.63 -3.54
C ALA A 519 13.02 12.88 -2.66
N MET A 520 11.97 13.30 -1.96
CA MET A 520 12.02 14.40 -1.00
C MET A 520 12.95 14.10 0.19
N GLY A 521 12.88 12.89 0.76
CA GLY A 521 13.74 12.49 1.87
C GLY A 521 15.22 12.45 1.50
N LEU A 522 15.54 11.93 0.32
CA LEU A 522 16.90 11.94 -0.22
C LEU A 522 17.41 13.36 -0.48
N GLY A 523 16.62 14.20 -1.15
CA GLY A 523 16.99 15.60 -1.40
C GLY A 523 17.21 16.37 -0.10
N LEU A 524 16.34 16.17 0.89
CA LEU A 524 16.49 16.75 2.22
C LEU A 524 17.76 16.26 2.91
N GLY A 525 18.01 14.95 2.89
CA GLY A 525 19.19 14.34 3.51
C GLY A 525 20.49 14.88 2.93
N GLN A 526 20.59 15.01 1.61
CA GLN A 526 21.76 15.61 0.94
C GLN A 526 21.97 17.07 1.38
N ALA A 527 20.90 17.86 1.45
CA ALA A 527 21.00 19.28 1.81
C ALA A 527 21.38 19.53 3.28
N VAL A 528 21.01 18.61 4.20
CA VAL A 528 21.43 18.69 5.62
C VAL A 528 22.67 17.84 5.93
N SER A 529 23.29 17.22 4.93
CA SER A 529 24.41 16.28 5.10
C SER A 529 24.11 15.11 6.03
N ALA A 530 22.86 14.63 6.03
CA ALA A 530 22.48 13.42 6.73
C ALA A 530 23.05 12.18 6.02
N VAL A 531 23.37 11.16 6.79
CA VAL A 531 23.99 9.91 6.29
C VAL A 531 23.06 9.16 5.32
N GLU A 532 21.75 9.21 5.55
CA GLU A 532 20.74 8.62 4.67
C GLU A 532 19.40 9.36 4.74
N GLY A 533 18.71 9.45 3.59
CA GLY A 533 17.37 10.05 3.46
C GLY A 533 16.19 9.09 3.67
N PHE A 534 16.44 7.85 4.10
CA PHE A 534 15.41 6.83 4.33
C PHE A 534 14.81 6.91 5.76
N GLY A 535 13.68 6.22 5.94
CA GLY A 535 12.96 6.09 7.21
C GLY A 535 11.71 6.97 7.30
N ILE A 536 11.45 7.82 6.30
CA ILE A 536 10.22 8.63 6.27
C ILE A 536 9.00 7.72 6.07
N LEU A 537 9.08 6.74 5.16
CA LEU A 537 7.96 5.84 4.88
C LEU A 537 7.71 4.87 6.04
N ALA A 538 8.77 4.43 6.72
CA ALA A 538 8.67 3.66 7.96
C ALA A 538 7.82 4.41 9.02
N MET A 539 8.13 5.68 9.26
CA MET A 539 7.36 6.50 10.20
C MET A 539 5.95 6.81 9.69
N ALA A 540 5.78 7.01 8.38
CA ALA A 540 4.48 7.17 7.72
C ALA A 540 3.58 5.94 7.90
N SER A 541 4.17 4.74 8.02
CA SER A 541 3.43 3.47 8.11
C SER A 541 2.98 3.16 9.54
N ILE A 542 3.80 3.45 10.56
CA ILE A 542 3.43 3.20 11.97
C ILE A 542 2.38 4.18 12.50
N GLY A 543 2.38 5.42 12.00
CA GLY A 543 1.42 6.47 12.41
C GLY A 543 -0.05 6.05 12.24
N PRO A 544 -0.50 5.60 11.05
CA PRO A 544 -1.83 5.07 10.82
C PRO A 544 -2.21 3.90 11.72
N ILE A 545 -1.28 2.96 11.94
CA ILE A 545 -1.53 1.78 12.79
C ILE A 545 -1.90 2.24 14.20
N LEU A 546 -1.10 3.12 14.79
CA LEU A 546 -1.35 3.67 16.12
C LEU A 546 -2.65 4.48 16.16
N CYS A 547 -2.86 5.39 15.22
CA CYS A 547 -4.06 6.22 15.17
C CYS A 547 -5.34 5.38 15.04
N VAL A 548 -5.37 4.39 14.14
CA VAL A 548 -6.56 3.56 13.93
C VAL A 548 -6.81 2.63 15.12
N LEU A 549 -5.77 2.06 15.74
CA LEU A 549 -5.95 1.25 16.96
C LEU A 549 -6.50 2.10 18.11
N VAL A 550 -5.97 3.31 18.33
CA VAL A 550 -6.46 4.24 19.36
C VAL A 550 -7.90 4.64 19.09
N VAL A 551 -8.24 5.03 17.86
CA VAL A 551 -9.61 5.41 17.48
C VAL A 551 -10.56 4.21 17.57
N GLY A 552 -10.12 3.01 17.23
CA GLY A 552 -10.88 1.77 17.40
C GLY A 552 -11.23 1.48 18.86
N LEU A 553 -10.24 1.59 19.76
CA LEU A 553 -10.46 1.46 21.20
C LEU A 553 -11.38 2.55 21.76
N TRP A 554 -11.19 3.80 21.32
CA TRP A 554 -12.04 4.92 21.72
C TRP A 554 -13.49 4.74 21.28
N THR A 555 -13.71 4.31 20.03
CA THR A 555 -15.04 4.03 19.48
C THR A 555 -15.73 2.92 20.26
N ARG A 556 -15.01 1.84 20.58
CA ARG A 556 -15.52 0.74 21.41
C ARG A 556 -15.95 1.21 22.79
N PHE A 557 -15.11 2.02 23.46
CA PHE A 557 -15.42 2.54 24.78
C PHE A 557 -16.67 3.43 24.77
N ARG A 558 -16.81 4.26 23.72
CA ARG A 558 -17.99 5.10 23.51
C ARG A 558 -19.26 4.27 23.29
N SER A 559 -19.20 3.24 22.45
CA SER A 559 -20.35 2.36 22.20
C SER A 559 -20.79 1.61 23.46
N TYR A 560 -19.84 1.08 24.24
CA TYR A 560 -20.15 0.42 25.51
C TYR A 560 -20.84 1.37 26.50
N ARG A 561 -20.40 2.63 26.56
CA ARG A 561 -21.02 3.64 27.43
C ARG A 561 -22.45 3.97 26.99
N LEU A 562 -22.68 4.15 25.68
CA LEU A 562 -24.00 4.41 25.14
C LEU A 562 -24.97 3.23 25.35
N GLU A 563 -24.49 2.00 25.17
CA GLU A 563 -25.28 0.80 25.44
C GLU A 563 -25.64 0.68 26.93
N LYS A 564 -24.68 0.98 27.82
CA LYS A 564 -24.94 1.03 29.26
C LYS A 564 -25.96 2.11 29.62
N GLU A 565 -25.84 3.32 29.08
CA GLU A 565 -26.81 4.42 29.28
C GLU A 565 -28.20 4.06 28.71
N ALA A 566 -28.27 3.35 27.58
CA ALA A 566 -29.52 2.83 27.01
C ALA A 566 -30.17 1.75 27.89
N ILE A 567 -29.37 0.85 28.47
CA ILE A 567 -29.86 -0.17 29.41
C ILE A 567 -30.35 0.50 30.70
N GLU A 568 -29.60 1.44 31.27
CA GLU A 568 -30.00 2.17 32.47
C GLU A 568 -31.28 3.00 32.26
N SER A 569 -31.42 3.65 31.09
CA SER A 569 -32.65 4.38 30.73
C SER A 569 -33.86 3.47 30.50
N SER A 570 -33.69 2.29 29.89
CA SER A 570 -34.80 1.33 29.73
C SER A 570 -35.26 0.73 31.08
N VAL A 571 -34.33 0.40 31.97
CA VAL A 571 -34.64 -0.08 33.33
C VAL A 571 -35.34 0.98 34.18
N THR A 572 -34.94 2.24 34.06
CA THR A 572 -35.62 3.36 34.75
C THR A 572 -37.02 3.63 34.20
N LEU A 573 -37.22 3.51 32.88
CA LEU A 573 -38.55 3.57 32.27
C LEU A 573 -39.47 2.45 32.76
N ASP A 574 -39.03 1.19 32.75
CA ASP A 574 -39.84 0.06 33.21
C ASP A 574 -40.20 0.15 34.70
N SER A 575 -39.25 0.56 35.54
CA SER A 575 -39.53 0.77 36.98
C SER A 575 -40.50 1.93 37.24
N SER A 576 -40.47 2.99 36.42
CA SER A 576 -41.43 4.09 36.49
C SER A 576 -42.83 3.68 36.02
N LEU A 577 -42.93 2.87 34.95
CA LEU A 577 -44.18 2.30 34.47
C LEU A 577 -44.79 1.35 35.49
N LEU A 578 -44.00 0.47 36.09
CA LEU A 578 -44.43 -0.42 37.18
C LEU A 578 -44.91 0.36 38.41
N LYS A 579 -44.23 1.46 38.78
CA LYS A 579 -44.70 2.37 39.84
C LYS A 579 -46.01 3.06 39.48
N ASN A 580 -46.19 3.53 38.25
CA ASN A 580 -47.42 4.17 37.83
C ASN A 580 -48.61 3.19 37.78
N VAL A 581 -48.38 1.95 37.31
CA VAL A 581 -49.40 0.88 37.32
C VAL A 581 -49.76 0.48 38.75
N THR A 582 -48.79 0.31 39.65
CA THR A 582 -49.07 -0.01 41.06
C THR A 582 -49.73 1.15 41.81
N THR A 583 -49.44 2.39 41.45
CA THR A 583 -50.07 3.58 42.04
C THR A 583 -51.52 3.75 41.53
N GLN A 584 -51.77 3.49 40.24
CA GLN A 584 -53.14 3.43 39.69
C GLN A 584 -53.96 2.24 40.19
N ALA A 585 -53.32 1.08 40.40
CA ALA A 585 -53.99 -0.10 40.97
C ALA A 585 -54.39 0.15 42.44
N LYS A 586 -53.50 0.78 43.23
CA LYS A 586 -53.81 1.22 44.60
C LYS A 586 -54.90 2.29 44.68
N SER A 587 -54.97 3.23 43.73
CA SER A 587 -56.03 4.26 43.74
C SER A 587 -57.40 3.73 43.32
N LYS A 588 -57.45 2.59 42.60
CA LYS A 588 -58.70 1.92 42.20
C LYS A 588 -59.16 0.79 43.14
N GLY A 589 -58.47 0.56 44.26
CA GLY A 589 -58.89 -0.43 45.27
C GLY A 589 -58.87 -1.88 44.78
N VAL A 590 -58.10 -2.19 43.74
CA VAL A 590 -57.89 -3.56 43.27
C VAL A 590 -56.71 -4.12 44.06
N LYS A 591 -56.96 -5.17 44.86
CA LYS A 591 -55.93 -5.88 45.65
C LYS A 591 -54.93 -6.59 44.75
#